data_AF-A0A7W7RIZ5-F1
#
_entry.id   AF-A0A7W7RIZ5-F1
#
_cell.length_a   1.000
_cell.length_b   1.000
_cell.length_c   1.000
_cell.angle_alpha   90.00
_cell.angle_beta   90.00
_cell.angle_gamma   90.00
#
_symmetry.space_group_name_H-M   'P 1'
#
loop_
_entity.id
_entity.type
_entity.pdbx_description
1 polymer ?
#
loop_
_entity_poly.entity_id
_entity_poly.type
_entity_poly.pdbx_seq_one_letter_code
_entity_poly.pdbx_strand_id
1 'polypeptide(L)'
;MSTSLFDQASHQLRTYGAREPGEDAGPYRVPEWWHVRGVPVPAEFASAISLRAMRTLAPAEEEYFGALHRFHAEHGHLRVPVEHVTPGGLRLGKWVRAAINRYHRGICDRTITRLTDMGMTWHSTRASRHDLVRAAMDFYLTYGHLNVPYTWSTPTGSTLADFINTIRQEYKNNKYTQSDIDFWESIGMVWSPTDERERTLRQAVLDHHEEHGDLLVDNDFVTKDGARLGRNIAQTRKAHTDGTLTEEDFAFYDSLGM
;
A
#
# COMPACT_ATOMS: atom_id res chain seq x y z
N MET A 1 21.89 -28.71 -63.07
CA MET A 1 20.85 -27.91 -62.41
C MET A 1 19.70 -28.82 -62.01
N SER A 2 19.66 -29.20 -60.74
CA SER A 2 18.46 -29.72 -60.09
C SER A 2 18.62 -29.39 -58.62
N THR A 3 18.02 -28.27 -58.26
CA THR A 3 17.88 -27.78 -56.90
C THR A 3 17.17 -28.86 -56.10
N SER A 4 17.84 -29.37 -55.06
CA SER A 4 17.33 -30.44 -54.20
C SER A 4 16.08 -29.96 -53.45
N LEU A 5 15.06 -30.83 -53.44
CA LEU A 5 13.76 -30.71 -52.75
C LEU A 5 13.83 -30.31 -51.27
N PHE A 6 15.00 -30.38 -50.66
CA PHE A 6 15.23 -29.96 -49.27
C PHE A 6 15.12 -28.44 -49.05
N ASP A 7 15.46 -27.65 -50.08
CA ASP A 7 15.49 -26.18 -49.98
C ASP A 7 14.08 -25.55 -50.09
N GLN A 8 13.13 -26.24 -50.74
CA GLN A 8 11.72 -25.82 -50.82
C GLN A 8 10.94 -26.04 -49.50
N ALA A 9 11.34 -27.02 -48.67
CA ALA A 9 10.64 -27.32 -47.42
C ALA A 9 10.98 -26.31 -46.30
N SER A 10 12.19 -25.75 -46.30
CA SER A 10 12.62 -24.78 -45.29
C SER A 10 11.96 -23.40 -45.46
N HIS A 11 11.50 -23.08 -46.68
CA HIS A 11 10.87 -21.78 -46.99
C HIS A 11 9.37 -21.72 -46.63
N GLN A 12 8.73 -22.85 -46.30
CA GLN A 12 7.29 -22.89 -45.96
C GLN A 12 6.99 -22.73 -44.46
N LEU A 13 7.99 -22.82 -43.58
CA LEU A 13 7.79 -22.67 -42.13
C LEU A 13 7.84 -21.21 -41.63
N ARG A 14 8.05 -20.23 -42.51
CA ARG A 14 8.16 -18.80 -42.13
C ARG A 14 6.88 -17.99 -42.32
N THR A 15 5.75 -18.59 -42.71
CA THR A 15 4.50 -17.85 -43.03
C THR A 15 3.22 -18.39 -42.38
N TYR A 16 3.29 -19.13 -41.28
CA TYR A 16 2.10 -19.49 -40.48
C TYR A 16 2.17 -18.94 -39.04
N GLY A 17 2.78 -17.77 -38.89
CA GLY A 17 2.39 -16.84 -37.84
C GLY A 17 1.18 -16.03 -38.31
N ALA A 18 0.14 -15.98 -37.49
CA ALA A 18 -1.10 -15.17 -37.59
C ALA A 18 -2.27 -15.77 -38.41
N ARG A 19 -3.27 -16.31 -37.70
CA ARG A 19 -4.69 -16.06 -38.02
C ARG A 19 -5.62 -16.22 -36.80
N GLU A 20 -6.66 -15.39 -36.86
CA GLU A 20 -7.67 -14.90 -35.90
C GLU A 20 -8.55 -15.94 -35.17
N PRO A 21 -9.22 -15.55 -34.06
CA PRO A 21 -10.05 -16.43 -33.25
C PRO A 21 -11.45 -16.62 -33.86
N GLY A 22 -11.83 -17.85 -34.22
CA GLY A 22 -13.22 -18.15 -34.58
C GLY A 22 -13.53 -19.28 -35.57
N GLU A 23 -12.60 -20.17 -35.92
CA GLU A 23 -12.90 -21.33 -36.77
C GLU A 23 -12.63 -22.66 -36.05
N ASP A 24 -13.61 -23.56 -36.09
CA ASP A 24 -13.63 -24.89 -35.49
C ASP A 24 -12.36 -25.70 -35.80
N ALA A 25 -11.53 -25.92 -34.78
CA ALA A 25 -10.38 -26.82 -34.86
C ALA A 25 -10.85 -28.29 -34.80
N GLY A 26 -11.21 -28.85 -35.96
CA GLY A 26 -11.27 -30.31 -36.12
C GLY A 26 -9.90 -30.95 -35.78
N PRO A 27 -9.87 -32.23 -35.34
CA PRO A 27 -8.64 -32.84 -34.84
C PRO A 27 -7.57 -32.85 -35.92
N TYR A 28 -6.43 -32.21 -35.63
CA TYR A 28 -5.24 -32.20 -36.48
C TYR A 28 -4.91 -33.62 -36.96
N ARG A 29 -5.12 -33.91 -38.24
CA ARG A 29 -4.66 -35.16 -38.85
C ARG A 29 -3.20 -35.00 -39.25
N VAL A 30 -2.35 -35.81 -38.64
CA VAL A 30 -0.97 -35.99 -39.09
C VAL A 30 -0.97 -36.57 -40.52
N PRO A 31 -0.11 -36.06 -41.43
CA PRO A 31 0.00 -36.56 -42.79
C PRO A 31 0.36 -38.06 -42.84
N GLU A 32 -0.09 -38.77 -43.88
CA GLU A 32 0.05 -40.23 -44.00
C GLU A 32 1.51 -40.74 -44.03
N TRP A 33 2.47 -39.87 -44.34
CA TRP A 33 3.90 -40.20 -44.33
C TRP A 33 4.57 -39.98 -42.96
N TRP A 34 3.85 -39.45 -41.96
CA TRP A 34 4.36 -39.24 -40.61
C TRP A 34 3.95 -40.40 -39.70
N HIS A 35 4.87 -41.34 -39.49
CA HIS A 35 4.72 -42.39 -38.47
C HIS A 35 5.57 -42.05 -37.25
N VAL A 36 4.92 -41.75 -36.12
CA VAL A 36 5.62 -41.64 -34.83
C VAL A 36 6.02 -43.04 -34.38
N ARG A 37 7.27 -43.45 -34.64
CA ARG A 37 7.85 -44.64 -34.01
C ARG A 37 8.44 -44.26 -32.66
N GLY A 38 7.56 -44.20 -31.66
CA GLY A 38 7.94 -44.14 -30.25
C GLY A 38 7.45 -45.37 -29.51
N VAL A 39 8.25 -45.89 -28.57
CA VAL A 39 7.71 -46.79 -27.55
C VAL A 39 6.79 -45.94 -26.67
N PRO A 40 5.52 -46.32 -26.46
CA PRO A 40 4.66 -45.60 -25.53
C PRO A 40 5.36 -45.58 -24.18
N VAL A 41 5.76 -44.38 -23.75
CA VAL A 41 6.41 -44.19 -22.46
C VAL A 41 5.40 -44.60 -21.40
N PRO A 42 5.65 -45.67 -20.61
CA PRO A 42 4.74 -46.05 -19.55
C PRO A 42 4.53 -44.84 -18.63
N ALA A 43 3.30 -44.62 -18.17
CA ALA A 43 2.98 -43.49 -17.29
C ALA A 43 3.97 -43.41 -16.11
N GLU A 44 4.37 -44.57 -15.59
CA GLU A 44 5.35 -44.72 -14.51
C GLU A 44 6.75 -44.21 -14.86
N PHE A 45 7.18 -44.31 -16.13
CA PHE A 45 8.48 -43.81 -16.59
C PHE A 45 8.47 -42.29 -16.76
N ALA A 46 7.39 -41.71 -17.30
CA ALA A 46 7.21 -40.27 -17.36
C ALA A 46 7.13 -39.65 -15.94
N SER A 47 6.46 -40.34 -15.01
CA SER A 47 6.44 -40.00 -13.59
C SER A 47 7.83 -40.12 -12.96
N ALA A 48 8.61 -41.16 -13.26
CA ALA A 48 9.95 -41.36 -12.70
C ALA A 48 10.96 -40.29 -13.17
N ILE A 49 10.92 -39.89 -14.45
CA ILE A 49 11.75 -38.79 -14.96
C ILE A 49 11.31 -37.46 -14.34
N SER A 50 10.00 -37.20 -14.25
CA SER A 50 9.48 -35.98 -13.65
C SER A 50 9.84 -35.87 -12.16
N LEU A 51 9.74 -36.98 -11.41
CA LEU A 51 10.15 -37.07 -10.00
C LEU A 51 11.65 -36.89 -9.82
N ARG A 52 12.48 -37.45 -10.72
CA ARG A 52 13.94 -37.32 -10.66
C ARG A 52 14.40 -35.91 -11.03
N ALA A 53 13.78 -35.30 -12.04
CA ALA A 53 14.05 -33.92 -12.47
C ALA A 53 13.57 -32.88 -11.44
N MET A 54 12.40 -33.11 -10.81
CA MET A 54 11.92 -32.29 -9.70
C MET A 54 12.84 -32.39 -8.47
N ARG A 55 13.37 -33.58 -8.17
CA ARG A 55 14.34 -33.78 -7.08
C ARG A 55 15.70 -33.11 -7.32
N THR A 56 16.07 -32.81 -8.56
CA THR A 56 17.39 -32.24 -8.89
C THR A 56 17.41 -30.73 -9.14
N LEU A 57 16.27 -30.04 -9.23
CA LEU A 57 16.24 -28.65 -9.72
C LEU A 57 15.59 -27.61 -8.79
N ALA A 58 14.96 -28.01 -7.69
CA ALA A 58 14.52 -27.07 -6.64
C ALA A 58 15.04 -27.57 -5.29
N PRO A 59 15.59 -26.70 -4.41
CA PRO A 59 15.84 -27.08 -3.03
C PRO A 59 14.56 -27.68 -2.46
N ALA A 60 14.67 -28.85 -1.81
CA ALA A 60 13.50 -29.52 -1.26
C ALA A 60 12.79 -28.56 -0.30
N GLU A 61 11.45 -28.56 -0.30
CA GLU A 61 10.65 -27.70 0.58
C GLU A 61 11.08 -27.83 2.06
N GLU A 62 11.57 -29.01 2.45
CA GLU A 62 12.11 -29.28 3.77
C GLU A 62 13.39 -28.49 4.11
N GLU A 63 14.20 -28.11 3.12
CA GLU A 63 15.38 -27.26 3.35
C GLU A 63 14.96 -25.83 3.72
N TYR A 64 13.90 -25.31 3.09
CA TYR A 64 13.33 -24.01 3.44
C TYR A 64 12.70 -24.02 4.83
N PHE A 65 11.94 -25.07 5.18
CA PHE A 65 11.40 -25.22 6.53
C PHE A 65 12.51 -25.36 7.57
N GLY A 66 13.55 -26.15 7.30
CA GLY A 66 14.72 -26.27 8.18
C GLY A 66 15.44 -24.94 8.39
N ALA A 67 15.64 -24.16 7.32
CA ALA A 67 16.22 -22.83 7.41
C ALA A 67 15.31 -21.85 8.18
N LEU A 68 14.00 -21.93 7.97
CA LEU A 68 13.02 -21.09 8.67
C LEU A 68 12.95 -21.41 10.16
N HIS A 69 13.07 -22.68 10.57
CA HIS A 69 13.16 -23.07 11.97
C HIS A 69 14.41 -22.51 12.66
N ARG A 70 15.56 -22.53 11.97
CA ARG A 70 16.79 -21.91 12.51
C ARG A 70 16.62 -20.40 12.67
N PHE A 71 16.08 -19.75 11.64
CA PHE A 71 15.77 -18.32 11.71
C PHE A 71 14.84 -17.99 12.89
N HIS A 72 13.79 -18.81 13.11
CA HIS A 72 12.89 -18.65 14.24
C HIS A 72 13.60 -18.84 15.59
N ALA A 73 14.49 -19.82 15.70
CA ALA A 73 15.24 -20.07 16.93
C ALA A 73 16.23 -18.93 17.25
N GLU A 74 16.83 -18.32 16.23
CA GLU A 74 17.80 -17.23 16.38
C GLU A 74 17.12 -15.87 16.66
N HIS A 75 15.99 -15.60 16.02
CA HIS A 75 15.34 -14.28 16.06
C HIS A 75 14.03 -14.23 16.86
N GLY A 76 13.50 -15.37 17.28
CA GLY A 76 12.22 -15.48 18.01
C GLY A 76 10.98 -15.13 17.18
N HIS A 77 11.12 -14.98 15.85
CA HIS A 77 10.01 -14.63 14.95
C HIS A 77 10.24 -15.14 13.52
N LEU A 78 9.16 -15.24 12.73
CA LEU A 78 9.20 -15.70 11.32
C LEU A 78 9.28 -14.58 10.28
N ARG A 79 9.61 -13.35 10.71
CA ARG A 79 9.71 -12.16 9.84
C ARG A 79 11.06 -12.13 9.12
N VAL A 80 11.19 -12.95 8.09
CA VAL A 80 12.42 -13.01 7.28
C VAL A 80 12.49 -11.82 6.31
N PRO A 81 13.57 -11.00 6.32
CA PRO A 81 13.77 -9.95 5.32
C PRO A 81 13.79 -10.49 3.88
N VAL A 82 13.21 -9.77 2.92
CA VAL A 82 13.05 -10.28 1.53
C VAL A 82 14.37 -10.66 0.87
N GLU A 83 15.44 -9.91 1.13
CA GLU A 83 16.78 -10.18 0.58
C GLU A 83 17.62 -11.14 1.45
N HIS A 84 17.04 -11.71 2.51
CA HIS A 84 17.76 -12.66 3.35
C HIS A 84 18.06 -13.96 2.58
N VAL A 85 19.34 -14.29 2.55
CA VAL A 85 19.89 -15.52 1.98
C VAL A 85 20.65 -16.25 3.08
N THR A 86 20.34 -17.54 3.27
CA THR A 86 21.04 -18.37 4.26
C THR A 86 22.51 -18.56 3.87
N PRO A 87 23.39 -18.96 4.80
CA PRO A 87 24.79 -19.29 4.46
C PRO A 87 24.93 -20.36 3.37
N GLY A 88 23.95 -21.25 3.22
CA GLY A 88 23.90 -22.26 2.15
C GLY A 88 23.36 -21.76 0.81
N GLY A 89 23.15 -20.45 0.64
CA GLY A 89 22.67 -19.84 -0.61
C GLY A 89 21.16 -19.89 -0.81
N LEU A 90 20.38 -20.45 0.13
CA LEU A 90 18.92 -20.47 0.03
C LEU A 90 18.33 -19.07 0.20
N ARG A 91 17.56 -18.62 -0.80
CA ARG A 91 16.85 -17.32 -0.80
C ARG A 91 15.58 -17.38 0.06
N LEU A 92 15.76 -17.63 1.35
CA LEU A 92 14.67 -17.85 2.31
C LEU A 92 13.69 -16.66 2.34
N GLY A 93 14.18 -15.42 2.28
CA GLY A 93 13.33 -14.22 2.26
C GLY A 93 12.36 -14.17 1.07
N LYS A 94 12.83 -14.53 -0.12
CA LYS A 94 12.00 -14.56 -1.34
C LYS A 94 11.00 -15.70 -1.30
N TRP A 95 11.37 -16.85 -0.74
CA TRP A 95 10.48 -17.98 -0.57
C TRP A 95 9.34 -17.67 0.41
N VAL A 96 9.62 -17.08 1.58
CA VAL A 96 8.60 -16.63 2.53
C VAL A 96 7.68 -15.57 1.89
N ARG A 97 8.25 -14.61 1.16
CA ARG A 97 7.46 -13.60 0.43
C ARG A 97 6.52 -14.24 -0.61
N ALA A 98 6.97 -15.26 -1.33
CA ALA A 98 6.13 -15.98 -2.29
C ALA A 98 4.97 -16.71 -1.58
N ALA A 99 5.22 -17.31 -0.41
CA ALA A 99 4.17 -17.93 0.39
C ALA A 99 3.12 -16.91 0.88
N ILE A 100 3.54 -15.75 1.38
CA ILE A 100 2.65 -14.65 1.78
C ILE A 100 1.79 -14.18 0.59
N ASN A 101 2.38 -14.00 -0.59
CA ASN A 101 1.63 -13.57 -1.78
C ASN A 101 0.59 -14.61 -2.23
N ARG A 102 0.89 -15.91 -2.10
CA ARG A 102 -0.07 -16.98 -2.40
C ARG A 102 -1.22 -16.99 -1.40
N TYR A 103 -0.93 -16.84 -0.11
CA TYR A 103 -1.95 -16.72 0.93
C TYR A 103 -2.92 -15.57 0.66
N HIS A 104 -2.41 -14.37 0.33
CA HIS A 104 -3.28 -13.22 0.00
C HIS A 104 -4.08 -13.36 -1.30
N ARG A 105 -3.70 -14.30 -2.17
CA ARG A 105 -4.51 -14.68 -3.35
C ARG A 105 -5.56 -15.74 -3.03
N GLY A 106 -5.73 -16.11 -1.76
CA GLY A 106 -6.67 -17.15 -1.33
C GLY A 106 -6.20 -18.57 -1.60
N ILE A 107 -4.93 -18.78 -1.95
CA ILE A 107 -4.37 -20.12 -2.11
C ILE A 107 -4.10 -20.68 -0.71
N CYS A 108 -4.61 -21.87 -0.44
CA CYS A 108 -4.32 -22.62 0.78
C CYS A 108 -3.69 -23.96 0.38
N ASP A 109 -2.36 -24.03 0.42
CA ASP A 109 -1.62 -25.25 0.13
C ASP A 109 -0.88 -25.77 1.38
N ARG A 110 -0.26 -26.94 1.25
CA ARG A 110 0.47 -27.59 2.36
C ARG A 110 1.53 -26.67 2.97
N THR A 111 2.21 -25.85 2.16
CA THR A 111 3.22 -24.90 2.65
C THR A 111 2.59 -23.85 3.56
N ILE A 112 1.46 -23.28 3.15
CA ILE A 112 0.73 -22.26 3.90
C ILE A 112 0.16 -22.84 5.21
N THR A 113 -0.40 -24.04 5.17
CA THR A 113 -0.85 -24.73 6.40
C THR A 113 0.31 -24.89 7.39
N ARG A 114 1.44 -25.45 6.93
CA ARG A 114 2.63 -25.64 7.79
C ARG A 114 3.18 -24.33 8.35
N LEU A 115 3.22 -23.27 7.56
CA LEU A 115 3.65 -21.95 8.02
C LEU A 115 2.69 -21.39 9.07
N THR A 116 1.38 -21.58 8.89
CA THR A 116 0.36 -21.18 9.87
C THR A 116 0.55 -21.92 11.19
N ASP A 117 0.79 -23.24 11.15
CA ASP A 117 1.04 -24.07 12.34
C ASP A 117 2.31 -23.63 13.10
N MET A 118 3.31 -23.11 12.38
CA MET A 118 4.51 -22.52 12.97
C MET A 118 4.28 -21.13 13.58
N GLY A 119 3.07 -20.57 13.50
CA GLY A 119 2.75 -19.24 14.01
C GLY A 119 3.12 -18.11 13.04
N MET A 120 3.19 -18.38 11.73
CA MET A 120 3.45 -17.34 10.73
C MET A 120 2.35 -16.27 10.77
N THR A 121 2.76 -15.02 10.99
CA THR A 121 1.85 -13.88 10.90
C THR A 121 1.68 -13.49 9.44
N TRP A 122 0.50 -13.74 8.89
CA TRP A 122 0.16 -13.43 7.50
C TRP A 122 -0.14 -11.95 7.25
N HIS A 123 -0.34 -11.16 8.30
CA HIS A 123 -0.41 -9.71 8.20
C HIS A 123 1.00 -9.15 8.04
N SER A 124 1.20 -8.27 7.06
CA SER A 124 2.43 -7.47 6.99
C SER A 124 2.62 -6.71 8.30
N THR A 125 3.87 -6.46 8.70
CA THR A 125 4.24 -5.51 9.76
C THR A 125 3.75 -4.08 9.50
N ARG A 126 3.10 -3.84 8.36
CA ARG A 126 2.41 -2.61 8.03
C ARG A 126 0.92 -2.92 7.95
N ALA A 127 0.09 -2.12 8.62
CA ALA A 127 -1.36 -2.21 8.49
C ALA A 127 -1.75 -2.06 7.01
N SER A 128 -2.71 -2.87 6.54
CA SER A 128 -3.25 -2.67 5.20
C SER A 128 -4.02 -1.35 5.14
N ARG A 129 -4.26 -0.83 3.92
CA ARG A 129 -5.08 0.37 3.76
C ARG A 129 -6.48 0.19 4.36
N HIS A 130 -7.08 -1.00 4.24
CA HIS A 130 -8.36 -1.32 4.86
C HIS A 130 -8.27 -1.22 6.39
N ASP A 131 -7.24 -1.81 6.99
CA ASP A 131 -7.06 -1.75 8.46
C ASP A 131 -6.89 -0.32 8.96
N LEU A 132 -6.18 0.53 8.21
CA LEU A 132 -6.00 1.94 8.54
C LEU A 132 -7.28 2.77 8.36
N VAL A 133 -8.12 2.44 7.37
CA VAL A 133 -9.45 3.04 7.23
C VAL A 133 -10.34 2.67 8.42
N ARG A 134 -10.35 1.39 8.83
CA ARG A 134 -11.09 0.95 10.02
C ARG A 134 -10.57 1.66 11.27
N ALA A 135 -9.25 1.75 11.44
CA ALA A 135 -8.65 2.47 12.54
C ALA A 135 -9.02 3.97 12.55
N ALA A 136 -9.15 4.61 11.38
CA ALA A 136 -9.65 5.98 11.26
C ALA A 136 -11.10 6.10 11.74
N MET A 137 -11.96 5.17 11.34
CA MET A 137 -13.36 5.13 11.78
C MET A 137 -13.46 4.92 13.29
N ASP A 138 -12.71 3.97 13.85
CA ASP A 138 -12.70 3.70 15.29
C ASP A 138 -12.18 4.91 16.09
N PHE A 139 -11.15 5.58 15.57
CA PHE A 139 -10.63 6.81 16.16
C PHE A 139 -11.68 7.93 16.13
N TYR A 140 -12.37 8.12 15.00
CA TYR A 140 -13.47 9.08 14.90
C TYR A 140 -14.62 8.76 15.86
N LEU A 141 -15.04 7.49 15.98
CA LEU A 141 -16.08 7.10 16.93
C LEU A 141 -15.69 7.36 18.38
N THR A 142 -14.38 7.33 18.68
CA THR A 142 -13.86 7.56 20.04
C THR A 142 -13.68 9.05 20.35
N TYR A 143 -13.18 9.84 19.41
CA TYR A 143 -12.73 11.23 19.64
C TYR A 143 -13.54 12.29 18.89
N GLY A 144 -14.40 11.89 17.94
CA GLY A 144 -15.21 12.79 17.11
C GLY A 144 -14.43 13.54 16.04
N HIS A 145 -13.14 13.26 15.86
CA HIS A 145 -12.27 13.96 14.89
C HIS A 145 -11.13 13.07 14.40
N LEU A 146 -10.50 13.42 13.27
CA LEU A 146 -9.31 12.73 12.73
C LEU A 146 -7.97 13.46 13.00
N ASN A 147 -7.92 14.29 14.04
CA ASN A 147 -6.67 14.90 14.53
C ASN A 147 -5.87 13.89 15.36
N VAL A 148 -5.27 12.92 14.66
CA VAL A 148 -4.54 11.81 15.28
C VAL A 148 -3.15 12.26 15.73
N PRO A 149 -2.79 12.11 17.02
CA PRO A 149 -1.42 12.37 17.48
C PRO A 149 -0.41 11.43 16.82
N TYR A 150 0.80 11.92 16.53
CA TYR A 150 1.89 11.09 15.98
C TYR A 150 2.33 9.94 16.89
N THR A 151 2.03 10.04 18.20
CA THR A 151 2.29 8.97 19.18
C THR A 151 1.25 7.84 19.10
N TRP A 152 0.12 8.06 18.44
CA TRP A 152 -0.91 7.05 18.27
C TRP A 152 -0.51 6.05 17.18
N SER A 153 -0.47 4.78 17.57
CA SER A 153 -0.04 3.69 16.68
C SER A 153 -1.03 2.55 16.73
N THR A 154 -1.21 1.90 15.59
CA THR A 154 -1.92 0.63 15.50
C THR A 154 -1.10 -0.49 16.18
N PRO A 155 -1.73 -1.61 16.61
CA PRO A 155 -1.00 -2.77 17.15
C PRO A 155 0.06 -3.36 16.22
N THR A 156 -0.02 -3.06 14.91
CA THR A 156 0.96 -3.46 13.90
C THR A 156 2.10 -2.46 13.74
N GLY A 157 2.15 -1.38 14.53
CA GLY A 157 3.25 -0.40 14.54
C GLY A 157 3.20 0.62 13.41
N SER A 158 2.09 0.71 12.67
CA SER A 158 1.85 1.78 11.69
C SER A 158 1.16 2.97 12.35
N THR A 159 1.62 4.19 12.08
CA THR A 159 0.96 5.40 12.59
C THR A 159 -0.25 5.72 11.71
N LEU A 160 -1.40 5.94 12.34
CA LEU A 160 -2.59 6.41 11.63
C LEU A 160 -2.45 7.88 11.22
N ALA A 161 -1.64 8.66 11.95
CA ALA A 161 -1.32 10.05 11.60
C ALA A 161 -0.66 10.16 10.21
N ASP A 162 0.33 9.31 9.89
CA ASP A 162 0.97 9.32 8.56
C ASP A 162 -0.02 8.90 7.47
N PHE A 163 -0.92 7.98 7.79
CA PHE A 163 -1.97 7.56 6.85
C PHE A 163 -2.93 8.70 6.54
N ILE A 164 -3.49 9.37 7.55
CA ILE A 164 -4.38 10.54 7.36
C ILE A 164 -3.68 11.63 6.54
N ASN A 165 -2.40 11.89 6.79
CA ASN A 165 -1.62 12.82 5.98
C ASN A 165 -1.46 12.36 4.53
N THR A 166 -1.28 11.05 4.30
CA THR A 166 -1.24 10.49 2.94
C THR A 166 -2.57 10.72 2.22
N ILE A 167 -3.70 10.50 2.90
CA ILE A 167 -5.04 10.77 2.35
C ILE A 167 -5.18 12.26 1.94
N ARG A 168 -4.75 13.20 2.79
CA ARG A 168 -4.77 14.64 2.47
C ARG A 168 -3.91 14.99 1.24
N GLN A 169 -2.74 14.38 1.11
CA GLN A 169 -1.88 14.58 -0.07
C GLN A 169 -2.50 13.99 -1.33
N GLU A 170 -3.14 12.83 -1.24
CA GLU A 170 -3.85 12.22 -2.37
C GLU A 170 -5.05 13.09 -2.82
N TYR A 171 -5.78 13.70 -1.88
CA TYR A 171 -6.83 14.68 -2.16
C TYR A 171 -6.32 15.91 -2.87
N LYS A 172 -5.25 16.53 -2.36
CA LYS A 172 -4.61 17.69 -3.02
C LYS A 172 -4.17 17.38 -4.46
N ASN A 173 -3.86 16.13 -4.75
CA ASN A 173 -3.47 15.65 -6.07
C ASN A 173 -4.67 15.17 -6.93
N ASN A 174 -5.90 15.52 -6.55
CA ASN A 174 -7.14 15.17 -7.27
C ASN A 174 -7.32 13.66 -7.53
N LYS A 175 -6.88 12.80 -6.59
CA LYS A 175 -6.96 11.33 -6.73
C LYS A 175 -8.26 10.72 -6.22
N TYR A 176 -9.15 11.51 -5.64
CA TYR A 176 -10.40 11.02 -5.04
C TYR A 176 -11.62 11.37 -5.90
N THR A 177 -12.58 10.45 -5.92
CA THR A 177 -13.92 10.72 -6.44
C THR A 177 -14.73 11.50 -5.41
N GLN A 178 -15.85 12.09 -5.82
CA GLN A 178 -16.75 12.78 -4.88
C GLN A 178 -17.24 11.83 -3.78
N SER A 179 -17.56 10.57 -4.12
CA SER A 179 -18.00 9.59 -3.12
C SER A 179 -16.93 9.27 -2.08
N ASP A 180 -15.64 9.29 -2.45
CA ASP A 180 -14.57 9.10 -1.49
C ASP A 180 -14.43 10.32 -0.57
N ILE A 181 -14.59 11.52 -1.13
CA ILE A 181 -14.55 12.77 -0.37
C ILE A 181 -15.68 12.79 0.65
N ASP A 182 -16.91 12.50 0.22
CA ASP A 182 -18.10 12.44 1.09
C ASP A 182 -17.92 11.43 2.23
N PHE A 183 -17.30 10.27 1.95
CA PHE A 183 -16.97 9.29 2.98
C PHE A 183 -16.02 9.87 4.04
N TRP A 184 -14.91 10.47 3.62
CA TRP A 184 -13.93 11.03 4.56
C TRP A 184 -14.52 12.20 5.36
N GLU A 185 -15.32 13.05 4.74
CA GLU A 185 -16.04 14.14 5.42
C GLU A 185 -17.04 13.61 6.45
N SER A 186 -17.75 12.51 6.14
CA SER A 186 -18.69 11.88 7.09
C SER A 186 -18.04 11.36 8.38
N ILE A 187 -16.73 11.12 8.36
CA ILE A 187 -15.94 10.73 9.54
C ILE A 187 -15.01 11.85 10.03
N GLY A 188 -15.36 13.10 9.75
CA GLY A 188 -14.69 14.28 10.30
C GLY A 188 -13.31 14.57 9.72
N MET A 189 -13.07 14.22 8.45
CA MET A 189 -11.83 14.60 7.76
C MET A 189 -11.75 16.11 7.57
N VAL A 190 -10.70 16.70 8.13
CA VAL A 190 -10.26 18.06 7.81
C VAL A 190 -9.16 17.95 6.75
N TRP A 191 -9.46 18.39 5.52
CA TRP A 191 -8.55 18.32 4.37
C TRP A 191 -7.34 19.26 4.51
N SER A 192 -7.56 20.48 5.05
CA SER A 192 -6.50 21.42 5.41
C SER A 192 -6.61 21.84 6.88
N PRO A 193 -5.84 21.22 7.79
CA PRO A 193 -5.82 21.60 9.20
C PRO A 193 -5.34 23.04 9.44
N THR A 194 -4.51 23.56 8.55
CA THR A 194 -4.03 24.95 8.61
C THR A 194 -5.18 25.92 8.37
N ASP A 195 -5.92 25.72 7.27
CA ASP A 195 -7.03 26.60 6.89
C ASP A 195 -8.14 26.55 7.93
N GLU A 196 -8.44 25.37 8.48
CA GLU A 196 -9.43 25.23 9.54
C GLU A 196 -9.00 25.99 10.80
N ARG A 197 -7.73 25.86 11.20
CA ARG A 197 -7.19 26.61 12.36
C ARG A 197 -7.23 28.12 12.12
N GLU A 198 -6.89 28.58 10.93
CA GLU A 198 -6.94 30.00 10.54
C GLU A 198 -8.38 30.51 10.58
N ARG A 199 -9.35 29.72 10.09
CA ARG A 199 -10.77 30.05 10.16
C ARG A 199 -11.25 30.16 11.61
N THR A 200 -10.95 29.17 12.45
CA THR A 200 -11.31 29.20 13.89
C THR A 200 -10.71 30.43 14.57
N LEU A 201 -9.46 30.76 14.24
CA LEU A 201 -8.78 31.91 14.81
C LEU A 201 -9.40 33.24 14.36
N ARG A 202 -9.71 33.40 13.06
CA ARG A 202 -10.41 34.60 12.56
C ARG A 202 -11.80 34.74 13.19
N GLN A 203 -12.53 33.63 13.38
CA GLN A 203 -13.80 33.67 14.08
C GLN A 203 -13.63 34.12 15.54
N ALA A 204 -12.63 33.58 16.25
CA ALA A 204 -12.32 33.99 17.61
C ALA A 204 -11.94 35.48 17.75
N VAL A 205 -11.28 36.06 16.74
CA VAL A 205 -11.00 37.51 16.67
C VAL A 205 -12.32 38.29 16.60
N LEU A 206 -13.22 37.89 15.71
CA LEU A 206 -14.52 38.54 15.52
C LEU A 206 -15.37 38.45 16.80
N ASP A 207 -15.50 37.26 17.38
CA ASP A 207 -16.30 37.02 18.58
C ASP A 207 -15.77 37.84 19.76
N HIS A 208 -14.45 37.91 19.94
CA HIS A 208 -13.84 38.70 21.00
C HIS A 208 -14.09 40.20 20.82
N HIS A 209 -13.93 40.71 19.59
CA HIS A 209 -14.21 42.11 19.25
C HIS A 209 -15.70 42.45 19.42
N GLU A 210 -16.63 41.55 19.08
CA GLU A 210 -18.06 41.75 19.31
C GLU A 210 -18.39 41.82 20.81
N GLU A 211 -17.74 40.99 21.64
CA GLU A 211 -18.00 40.94 23.09
C GLU A 211 -17.37 42.11 23.86
N HIS A 212 -16.16 42.55 23.49
CA HIS A 212 -15.39 43.52 24.28
C HIS A 212 -15.26 44.89 23.60
N GLY A 213 -15.46 44.97 22.28
CA GLY A 213 -15.26 46.19 21.48
C GLY A 213 -13.79 46.52 21.19
N ASP A 214 -12.86 45.60 21.50
CA ASP A 214 -11.44 45.75 21.26
C ASP A 214 -10.74 44.39 21.02
N LEU A 215 -9.43 44.43 20.75
CA LEU A 215 -8.56 43.27 20.59
C LEU A 215 -7.37 43.33 21.58
N LEU A 216 -7.60 43.86 22.78
CA LEU A 216 -6.59 44.01 23.83
C LEU A 216 -6.56 42.77 24.71
N VAL A 217 -5.91 41.73 24.18
CA VAL A 217 -5.70 40.45 24.88
C VAL A 217 -4.26 40.27 25.31
N ASP A 218 -4.07 39.61 26.46
CA ASP A 218 -2.76 39.14 26.89
C ASP A 218 -2.18 38.14 25.88
N ASN A 219 -0.86 38.11 25.73
CA ASN A 219 -0.18 37.23 24.76
C ASN A 219 -0.50 35.74 24.96
N ASP A 220 -0.72 35.32 26.20
CA ASP A 220 -1.04 33.93 26.54
C ASP A 220 -2.56 33.64 26.54
N PHE A 221 -3.39 34.60 26.11
CA PHE A 221 -4.83 34.42 26.05
C PHE A 221 -5.24 33.34 25.03
N VAL A 222 -6.05 32.39 25.50
CA VAL A 222 -6.61 31.29 24.71
C VAL A 222 -8.13 31.30 24.89
N THR A 223 -8.88 31.23 23.79
CA THR A 223 -10.34 31.19 23.83
C THR A 223 -10.85 29.87 24.41
N LYS A 224 -12.14 29.82 24.75
CA LYS A 224 -12.81 28.61 25.25
C LYS A 224 -12.67 27.43 24.29
N ASP A 225 -12.64 27.70 22.99
CA ASP A 225 -12.49 26.70 21.93
C ASP A 225 -11.01 26.38 21.60
N GLY A 226 -10.07 26.90 22.39
CA GLY A 226 -8.64 26.58 22.27
C GLY A 226 -7.86 27.42 21.26
N ALA A 227 -8.47 28.45 20.66
CA ALA A 227 -7.76 29.35 19.75
C ALA A 227 -6.81 30.27 20.53
N ARG A 228 -5.53 30.29 20.14
CA ARG A 228 -4.48 31.12 20.78
C ARG A 228 -4.53 32.56 20.29
N LEU A 229 -5.62 33.24 20.59
CA LEU A 229 -5.91 34.61 20.12
C LEU A 229 -4.82 35.61 20.54
N GLY A 230 -4.35 35.55 21.80
CA GLY A 230 -3.31 36.46 22.31
C GLY A 230 -2.04 36.50 21.46
N ARG A 231 -1.47 35.30 21.24
CA ARG A 231 -0.26 35.14 20.42
C ARG A 231 -0.49 35.57 18.98
N ASN A 232 -1.67 35.29 18.42
CA ASN A 232 -2.00 35.70 17.06
C ASN A 232 -2.03 37.22 16.93
N ILE A 233 -2.76 37.94 17.78
CA ILE A 233 -2.82 39.41 17.75
C ILE A 233 -1.41 40.01 17.91
N ALA A 234 -0.58 39.48 18.81
CA ALA A 234 0.81 39.93 18.97
C ALA A 234 1.65 39.72 17.70
N GLN A 235 1.50 38.57 17.04
CA GLN A 235 2.19 38.27 15.78
C GLN A 235 1.71 39.17 14.63
N THR A 236 0.41 39.42 14.54
CA THR A 236 -0.18 40.30 13.52
C THR A 236 0.28 41.75 13.69
N ARG A 237 0.27 42.29 14.92
CA ARG A 237 0.82 43.64 15.21
C ARG A 237 2.29 43.77 14.80
N LYS A 238 3.08 42.74 15.08
CA LYS A 238 4.47 42.68 14.65
C LYS A 238 4.60 42.66 13.12
N ALA A 239 3.84 41.79 12.44
CA ALA A 239 3.84 41.71 10.98
C ALA A 239 3.39 43.01 10.31
N HIS A 240 2.44 43.73 10.91
CA HIS A 240 2.04 45.06 10.47
C HIS A 240 3.19 46.07 10.61
N THR A 241 3.86 46.09 11.77
CA THR A 241 5.03 46.95 12.02
C THR A 241 6.19 46.65 11.07
N ASP A 242 6.42 45.36 10.79
CA ASP A 242 7.48 44.87 9.91
C ASP A 242 7.12 45.02 8.41
N GLY A 243 5.88 45.42 8.08
CA GLY A 243 5.39 45.58 6.71
C GLY A 243 5.24 44.27 5.94
N THR A 244 5.10 43.13 6.64
CA THR A 244 5.02 41.78 6.04
C THR A 244 3.60 41.22 6.03
N LEU A 245 2.61 41.99 6.47
CA LEU A 245 1.21 41.56 6.49
C LEU A 245 0.64 41.57 5.07
N THR A 246 -0.20 40.58 4.74
CA THR A 246 -0.87 40.55 3.43
C THR A 246 -1.91 41.68 3.34
N GLU A 247 -2.25 42.14 2.14
CA GLU A 247 -3.29 43.17 1.95
C GLU A 247 -4.65 42.72 2.50
N GLU A 248 -4.98 41.44 2.35
CA GLU A 248 -6.23 40.85 2.87
C GLU A 248 -6.24 40.84 4.41
N ASP A 249 -5.17 40.37 5.04
CA ASP A 249 -5.08 40.35 6.51
C ASP A 249 -5.08 41.79 7.05
N PHE A 250 -4.35 42.71 6.42
CA PHE A 250 -4.35 44.11 6.82
C PHE A 250 -5.77 44.70 6.79
N ALA A 251 -6.49 44.56 5.68
CA ALA A 251 -7.85 45.05 5.57
C ALA A 251 -8.81 44.41 6.59
N PHE A 252 -8.63 43.12 6.89
CA PHE A 252 -9.42 42.43 7.91
C PHE A 252 -9.21 43.03 9.30
N TYR A 253 -7.97 43.19 9.76
CA TYR A 253 -7.69 43.70 11.10
C TYR A 253 -7.92 45.22 11.23
N ASP A 254 -7.64 46.00 10.18
CA ASP A 254 -7.92 47.45 10.14
C ASP A 254 -9.42 47.73 10.27
N SER A 255 -10.27 46.87 9.67
CA SER A 255 -11.73 46.95 9.83
C SER A 255 -12.23 46.74 11.26
N LEU A 256 -11.40 46.13 12.12
CA LEU A 256 -11.64 45.90 13.55
C LEU A 256 -10.90 46.92 14.42
N GLY A 257 -10.31 47.95 13.82
CA GLY A 257 -9.61 49.04 14.52
C GLY A 257 -8.21 48.68 15.04
N MET A 258 -7.53 47.69 14.43
CA MET A 258 -6.15 47.30 14.78
C MET A 258 -5.16 47.59 13.65
#